data_AF-A0A511ZPM8-F1
#
_entry.id   AF-A0A511ZPM8-F1
#
_cell.length_a   1.000
_cell.length_b   1.000
_cell.length_c   1.000
_cell.angle_alpha   90.00
_cell.angle_beta   90.00
_cell.angle_gamma   90.00
#
_symmetry.space_group_name_H-M   'P 1'
#
loop_
_entity.id
_entity.type
_entity.pdbx_description
1 polymer ?
#
loop_
_entity_poly.entity_id
_entity_poly.type
_entity_poly.pdbx_seq_one_letter_code
_entity_poly.pdbx_strand_id
1 'polypeptide(L)' 'MKNFFHLYRQTSTQLGRELQDTEVTFLKWMYERYTVEEITRQKLSEKRILR' A
#
# COMPACT_ATOMS: atom_id res chain seq x y z
N MET A 1 -0.62 2.04 -9.27
CA MET A 1 -0.53 1.98 -7.80
C MET A 1 -0.32 3.38 -7.24
N LYS A 2 -1.08 3.79 -6.22
CA LYS A 2 -0.77 5.03 -5.49
C LYS A 2 0.59 4.84 -4.78
N ASN A 3 1.44 5.87 -4.78
CA ASN A 3 2.73 5.84 -4.09
C ASN A 3 2.49 5.96 -2.57
N PHE A 4 3.34 5.33 -1.74
CA PHE A 4 3.34 5.44 -0.28
C PHE A 4 3.21 6.89 0.21
N PHE A 5 3.91 7.85 -0.41
CA PHE A 5 3.81 9.27 -0.06
C PHE A 5 2.40 9.85 -0.20
N HIS A 6 1.63 9.37 -1.17
CA HIS A 6 0.23 9.77 -1.33
C HIS A 6 -0.62 9.22 -0.19
N LEU A 7 -0.36 7.98 0.24
CA LEU A 7 -1.04 7.34 1.36
C LEU A 7 -0.74 8.09 2.67
N TYR A 8 0.53 8.38 2.94
CA TYR A 8 0.97 9.18 4.09
C TYR A 8 0.27 10.54 4.15
N ARG A 9 0.31 11.30 3.04
CA ARG A 9 -0.29 12.64 2.98
C ARG A 9 -1.80 12.60 3.18
N GLN A 10 -2.47 11.62 2.59
CA GLN A 10 -3.91 11.45 2.73
C GLN A 10 -4.27 11.12 4.19
N THR A 11 -3.59 10.17 4.81
CA THR A 11 -3.84 9.77 6.20
C THR A 11 -3.55 10.92 7.16
N SER A 12 -2.44 11.65 6.98
CA SER A 12 -2.14 12.84 7.79
C SER A 12 -3.20 13.93 7.64
N THR A 13 -3.68 14.16 6.42
CA THR A 13 -4.76 15.13 6.16
C THR A 13 -6.07 14.72 6.83
N GLN A 14 -6.42 13.43 6.80
CA GLN A 14 -7.64 12.90 7.42
C GLN A 14 -7.60 12.96 8.94
N LEU A 15 -6.42 12.75 9.54
CA LEU A 15 -6.22 12.84 10.98
C LEU A 15 -6.08 14.28 11.47
N GLY A 16 -5.83 15.23 10.57
CA GLY A 16 -5.57 16.63 10.92
C GLY A 16 -4.27 16.84 11.70
N ARG A 17 -3.36 15.86 11.65
CA ARG A 17 -2.07 15.88 12.35
C ARG A 17 -1.02 15.07 11.59
N GLU A 18 0.24 15.29 11.93
CA GLU A 18 1.32 14.42 11.47
C GLU A 18 1.22 13.03 12.12
N LEU A 19 1.67 12.03 11.37
CA LEU A 19 1.77 10.66 11.83
C LEU A 19 3.01 10.52 12.71
N GLN A 20 2.87 9.81 13.82
CA GLN A 20 3.99 9.44 14.65
C GLN A 20 4.84 8.37 13.96
N ASP A 21 6.12 8.24 14.31
CA ASP A 21 7.04 7.29 13.69
C ASP A 21 6.52 5.83 13.69
N THR A 22 5.83 5.44 14.76
CA THR A 22 5.20 4.11 14.88
C THR A 22 4.07 3.93 13.86
N GLU A 23 3.25 4.97 13.67
CA GLU A 23 2.16 4.97 12.69
C GLU A 23 2.71 4.96 11.26
N VAL A 24 3.79 5.71 10.98
CA VAL A 24 4.47 5.69 9.68
C VAL A 24 5.03 4.31 9.38
N THR A 25 5.66 3.68 10.37
CA THR A 25 6.22 2.33 10.25
C THR A 25 5.13 1.30 9.95
N PHE A 26 4.01 1.38 10.67
CA PHE A 26 2.85 0.52 10.42
C PHE A 26 2.27 0.74 9.02
N LEU A 27 2.10 2.01 8.61
CA LEU A 27 1.55 2.37 7.31
C LEU A 27 2.42 1.86 6.16
N LYS A 28 3.75 1.93 6.33
CA LYS A 28 4.72 1.42 5.35
C LYS A 28 4.61 -0.09 5.21
N TRP A 29 4.58 -0.81 6.34
CA TRP A 29 4.42 -2.27 6.34
C TRP A 29 3.11 -2.72 5.67
N MET A 30 2.00 -2.02 5.94
CA MET A 30 0.71 -2.27 5.29
C MET A 30 0.78 -2.07 3.78
N TYR A 31 1.39 -0.98 3.33
CA TYR A 31 1.56 -0.67 1.92
C TYR A 31 2.38 -1.73 1.19
N GLU A 32 3.49 -2.16 1.79
CA GLU A 32 4.37 -3.20 1.22
C GLU A 32 3.63 -4.53 1.08
N ARG A 33 2.90 -4.97 2.12
CA ARG A 33 2.10 -6.20 2.04
C ARG A 33 1.04 -6.14 0.96
N TYR A 34 0.26 -5.05 0.91
CA TYR A 34 -0.79 -4.90 -0.08
C TYR A 34 -0.22 -4.92 -1.51
N THR A 35 0.93 -4.28 -1.71
CA THR A 35 1.64 -4.26 -3.01
C THR A 35 2.08 -5.66 -3.42
N VAL A 36 2.66 -6.44 -2.50
CA VAL A 36 3.06 -7.83 -2.76
C VAL A 36 1.86 -8.72 -3.09
N GLU A 37 0.76 -8.57 -2.35
CA GLU A 37 -0.48 -9.30 -2.60
C GLU A 37 -1.09 -8.94 -3.97
N GLU A 38 -1.12 -7.66 -4.33
CA GLU A 38 -1.63 -7.18 -5.62
C GLU A 38 -0.80 -7.71 -6.79
N ILE A 39 0.53 -7.67 -6.69
CA ILE A 39 1.44 -8.26 -7.68
C ILE A 39 1.20 -9.78 -7.81
N THR A 40 1.00 -10.47 -6.68
CA THR A 40 0.75 -11.91 -6.68
C THR A 40 -0.58 -12.24 -7.37
N ARG A 41 -1.64 -11.46 -7.09
CA ARG A 41 -2.94 -11.61 -7.76
C ARG A 41 -2.84 -11.35 -9.26
N GLN A 42 -2.11 -10.32 -9.69
CA GLN A 42 -1.90 -10.03 -11.10
C GLN A 42 -1.19 -11.20 -11.81
N LYS A 43 -0.08 -11.69 -11.24
CA LYS A 43 0.65 -12.86 -11.80
C LYS A 43 -0.20 -14.12 -11.90
N LEU A 44 -1.11 -14.35 -10.95
CA LEU A 44 -2.04 -15.47 -10.99
C LEU A 44 -3.13 -15.29 -12.07
N SER A 45 -3.58 -14.06 -12.32
CA SER A 45 -4.52 -13.76 -13.40
C SER A 45 -3.89 -13.91 -14.79
N GLU A 46 -2.64 -13.48 -14.98
CA GLU A 46 -1.92 -13.64 -16.25
C GLU A 46 -1.68 -15.12 -16.59
N LYS A 47 -1.36 -15.95 -15.59
CA LYS A 47 -1.22 -17.40 -15.78
C LYS A 47 -2.53 -18.12 -16.14
N ARG A 48 -3.70 -17.54 -15.81
CA ARG A 48 -5.01 -18.10 -16.18
C ARG A 48 -5.43 -17.76 -17.61
N ILE A 49 -4.94 -16.66 -18.18
CA ILE A 49 -5.29 -16.21 -19.53
C ILE A 49 -4.45 -16.94 -20.60
N LEU A 50 -3.28 -17.46 -20.23
CA LEU A 50 -2.37 -18.20 -21.11
C LEU A 50 -2.62 -19.73 -21.14
N ARG A 51 -3.78 -20.20 -20.67
CA ARG A 51 -4.17 -21.63 -20.64
C ARG A 51 -5.42 -21.90 -21.46
#